data_AF-A0AAW0KYK2-F1
#
_entry.id   AF-A0AAW0KYK2-F1
#
_cell.length_a   1.000
_cell.length_b   1.000
_cell.length_c   1.000
_cell.angle_alpha   90.00
_cell.angle_beta   90.00
_cell.angle_gamma   90.00
#
_symmetry.space_group_name_H-M   'P 1'
#
loop_
_entity.id
_entity.type
_entity.pdbx_description
1 polymer ?
#
loop_
_entity_poly.entity_id
_entity_poly.type
_entity_poly.pdbx_seq_one_letter_code
_entity_poly.pdbx_strand_id
1 'polypeptide(L)'
;NIWNGRSHCCQTKLGFRKVATNRWEFCNDMFRKGEKELLCEIRRRKAWSNKQQPVAPTQSTPQEFDEDQRSSSTSSSSGFSTLIDENKRLKKENGVLNSELLSMKKKCKELLDLVAKYAHSEKEEEDERPKLFGVRLEVPGEREMKRKRAEIRESASILLSQSCK
;
A
#
# COMPACT_ATOMS: atom_id res chain seq x y z
N ASN A 1 -15.21 -13.61 0.81
CA ASN A 1 -14.60 -14.93 1.10
C ASN A 1 -13.07 -14.87 1.06
N ILE A 2 -12.48 -13.77 1.55
CA ILE A 2 -11.02 -13.57 1.53
C ILE A 2 -10.51 -13.64 2.96
N TRP A 3 -9.53 -14.50 3.20
CA TRP A 3 -8.80 -14.59 4.45
C TRP A 3 -7.50 -13.80 4.35
N ASN A 4 -7.26 -12.93 5.32
CA ASN A 4 -6.04 -12.13 5.45
C ASN A 4 -5.17 -12.72 6.57
N GLY A 5 -4.18 -13.53 6.21
CA GLY A 5 -3.31 -14.14 7.20
C GLY A 5 -1.96 -14.59 6.65
N ARG A 6 -0.94 -14.52 7.51
CA ARG A 6 0.48 -14.67 7.14
C ARG A 6 1.04 -16.09 7.30
N SER A 7 0.22 -17.07 7.72
CA SER A 7 0.71 -18.42 8.06
C SER A 7 0.54 -19.44 6.92
N HIS A 8 1.55 -19.50 6.03
CA HIS A 8 1.58 -20.37 4.85
C HIS A 8 1.27 -21.85 5.15
N CYS A 9 1.66 -22.35 6.33
CA CYS A 9 1.42 -23.73 6.77
C CYS A 9 -0.08 -24.00 7.04
N CYS A 10 -0.82 -23.01 7.51
CA CYS A 10 -2.27 -23.13 7.71
C CYS A 10 -3.03 -23.08 6.37
N GLN A 11 -2.55 -22.29 5.39
CA GLN A 11 -3.21 -22.17 4.09
C GLN A 11 -3.14 -23.44 3.25
N THR A 12 -1.97 -24.09 3.17
CA THR A 12 -1.84 -25.35 2.42
C THR A 12 -2.56 -26.50 3.11
N LYS A 13 -2.61 -26.54 4.43
CA LYS A 13 -3.35 -27.58 5.18
C LYS A 13 -4.86 -27.40 5.11
N LEU A 14 -5.38 -26.17 5.12
CA LEU A 14 -6.84 -25.91 5.12
C LEU A 14 -7.42 -25.63 3.72
N GLY A 15 -6.62 -25.80 2.65
CA GLY A 15 -7.11 -25.69 1.26
C GLY A 15 -7.33 -24.26 0.76
N PHE A 16 -6.74 -23.25 1.40
CA PHE A 16 -6.84 -21.86 0.96
C PHE A 16 -5.91 -21.60 -0.24
N ARG A 17 -6.46 -21.01 -1.30
CA ARG A 17 -5.73 -20.64 -2.52
C ARG A 17 -5.32 -19.16 -2.47
N LYS A 18 -4.11 -18.84 -2.95
CA LYS A 18 -3.59 -17.47 -3.02
C LYS A 18 -4.31 -16.68 -4.12
N VAL A 19 -4.79 -15.47 -3.82
CA VAL A 19 -5.52 -14.63 -4.79
C VAL A 19 -4.85 -13.29 -5.10
N ALA A 20 -3.85 -12.87 -4.33
CA ALA A 20 -3.08 -11.66 -4.59
C ALA A 20 -1.58 -11.92 -4.40
N THR A 21 -0.76 -11.44 -5.33
CA THR A 21 0.71 -11.59 -5.31
C THR A 21 1.36 -10.66 -4.29
N ASN A 22 0.86 -9.43 -4.17
CA ASN A 22 1.41 -8.38 -3.30
C ASN A 22 0.74 -8.28 -1.92
N ARG A 23 -0.34 -9.03 -1.68
CA ARG A 23 -1.13 -8.98 -0.43
C ARG A 23 -1.32 -10.36 0.14
N TRP A 24 -1.45 -10.47 1.47
CA TRP A 24 -1.68 -11.74 2.16
C TRP A 24 -3.13 -12.21 2.07
N GLU A 25 -3.67 -12.26 0.85
CA GLU A 25 -5.06 -12.60 0.57
C GLU A 25 -5.20 -14.01 0.01
N PHE A 26 -6.14 -14.76 0.57
CA PHE A 26 -6.41 -16.13 0.19
C PHE A 26 -7.92 -16.39 0.14
N CYS A 27 -8.38 -17.25 -0.77
CA CYS A 27 -9.77 -17.67 -0.85
C CYS A 27 -9.94 -19.16 -0.53
N ASN A 28 -11.11 -19.50 0.00
CA ASN A 28 -11.60 -20.88 0.14
C ASN A 28 -13.11 -20.84 -0.10
N ASP A 29 -13.62 -21.77 -0.88
CA ASP A 29 -15.01 -21.81 -1.34
C ASP A 29 -15.98 -22.03 -0.16
N MET A 30 -15.52 -22.71 0.90
CA MET A 30 -16.23 -22.97 2.15
C MET A 30 -16.02 -21.88 3.21
N PHE A 31 -15.24 -20.84 2.91
CA PHE A 31 -14.98 -19.71 3.81
C PHE A 31 -15.85 -18.50 3.42
N ARG A 32 -17.11 -18.52 3.85
CA ARG A 32 -18.11 -17.48 3.52
C ARG A 32 -18.52 -16.67 4.75
N LYS A 33 -18.67 -15.35 4.57
CA LYS A 33 -19.04 -14.44 5.66
C LYS A 33 -20.49 -14.71 6.07
N GLY A 34 -20.72 -15.08 7.33
CA GLY A 34 -22.05 -15.35 7.88
C GLY A 34 -22.47 -16.83 7.85
N GLU A 35 -21.77 -17.68 7.10
CA GLU A 35 -22.08 -19.11 6.97
C GLU A 35 -21.11 -19.95 7.81
N LYS A 36 -21.38 -20.04 9.12
CA LYS A 36 -20.50 -20.76 10.06
C LYS A 36 -20.47 -22.27 9.84
N GLU A 37 -21.53 -22.84 9.29
CA GLU A 37 -21.65 -24.28 9.05
C GLU A 37 -20.59 -24.77 8.05
N LEU A 38 -20.32 -23.98 7.00
CA LEU A 38 -19.30 -24.29 6.00
C LEU A 38 -17.87 -24.24 6.59
N LEU A 39 -17.65 -23.50 7.68
CA LEU A 39 -16.34 -23.46 8.34
C LEU A 39 -15.97 -24.82 8.94
N CYS A 40 -16.96 -25.61 9.38
CA CYS A 40 -16.75 -26.96 9.92
C CYS A 40 -16.28 -27.95 8.85
N GLU A 41 -16.58 -27.67 7.58
CA GLU A 41 -16.16 -28.48 6.43
C GLU A 41 -14.71 -28.19 6.01
N ILE A 42 -14.14 -27.05 6.43
CA ILE A 42 -12.73 -26.71 6.22
C ILE A 42 -11.85 -27.57 7.13
N ARG A 43 -11.56 -28.79 6.70
CA ARG A 43 -10.70 -29.74 7.41
C ARG A 43 -9.23 -29.54 7.06
N ARG A 44 -8.35 -29.82 8.04
CA ARG A 44 -6.91 -29.98 7.77
C ARG A 44 -6.75 -31.19 6.85
N ARG A 45 -6.29 -30.98 5.63
CA ARG A 45 -5.86 -32.06 4.74
C ARG A 45 -4.79 -32.87 5.47
N LYS A 46 -5.05 -34.16 5.72
CA LYS A 46 -3.96 -35.16 5.78
C LYS A 46 -3.22 -35.03 4.45
N ALA A 47 -1.89 -35.11 4.46
CA ALA A 47 -1.06 -34.93 3.27
C ALA A 47 -1.74 -35.57 2.06
N TRP A 48 -1.96 -34.77 1.02
CA TRP A 48 -2.65 -35.15 -0.20
C TRP A 48 -2.00 -36.42 -0.75
N SER A 49 -2.61 -37.59 -0.50
CA SER A 49 -2.36 -38.74 -1.35
C SER A 49 -2.91 -38.31 -2.69
N ASN A 50 -1.99 -38.11 -3.63
CA ASN A 50 -2.30 -37.75 -4.98
C ASN A 50 -3.13 -38.89 -5.56
N LYS A 51 -4.46 -38.81 -5.50
CA LYS A 51 -5.32 -39.69 -6.29
C LYS A 51 -5.22 -39.22 -7.73
N GLN A 52 -4.13 -39.63 -8.38
CA GLN A 52 -4.12 -39.84 -9.81
C GLN A 52 -5.12 -40.99 -10.08
N GLN A 53 -6.18 -40.71 -10.84
CA GLN A 53 -6.71 -41.70 -11.77
C GLN A 53 -6.02 -41.45 -13.13
N PRO A 54 -5.82 -42.46 -14.00
CA PRO A 54 -6.67 -43.64 -14.17
C PRO A 54 -5.92 -45.00 -14.35
N VAL A 55 -6.70 -46.05 -14.61
CA VAL A 55 -6.42 -47.39 -15.21
C VAL A 55 -6.08 -48.64 -14.34
N ALA A 56 -7.04 -49.58 -14.37
CA ALA A 56 -7.02 -51.06 -14.25
C ALA A 56 -6.60 -51.78 -12.93
N PRO A 57 -7.18 -52.98 -12.61
CA PRO A 57 -7.13 -53.57 -11.27
C PRO A 57 -6.19 -54.78 -11.16
N THR A 58 -5.33 -54.81 -10.14
CA THR A 58 -4.72 -56.05 -9.64
C THR A 58 -4.52 -55.99 -8.12
N GLN A 59 -4.85 -57.11 -7.47
CA GLN A 59 -4.93 -57.38 -6.03
C GLN A 59 -3.55 -57.42 -5.32
N SER A 60 -3.47 -57.01 -4.04
CA SER A 60 -2.91 -57.78 -2.91
C SER A 60 -2.64 -56.94 -1.63
N THR A 61 -3.37 -57.29 -0.56
CA THR A 61 -3.06 -57.38 0.89
C THR A 61 -2.40 -56.25 1.74
N PRO A 62 -2.78 -56.12 3.05
CA PRO A 62 -2.29 -55.11 3.99
C PRO A 62 -1.30 -55.64 5.06
N GLN A 63 -0.23 -54.91 5.35
CA GLN A 63 0.68 -55.02 6.51
C GLN A 63 1.66 -53.84 6.42
N GLU A 64 2.22 -53.20 7.45
CA GLU A 64 2.03 -53.17 8.89
C GLU A 64 2.81 -51.93 9.38
N PHE A 65 2.52 -51.54 10.61
CA PHE A 65 3.15 -50.48 11.38
C PHE A 65 4.63 -50.79 11.67
N ASP A 66 5.54 -49.86 11.41
CA ASP A 66 6.76 -49.70 12.22
C ASP A 66 7.27 -48.25 12.13
N GLU A 67 7.48 -47.67 13.30
CA GLU A 67 8.05 -46.36 13.55
C GLU A 67 9.57 -46.46 13.48
N ASP A 68 10.23 -45.55 12.76
CA ASP A 68 11.36 -44.81 13.35
C ASP A 68 11.94 -43.73 12.43
N GLN A 69 12.68 -42.82 13.06
CA GLN A 69 13.55 -41.78 12.49
C GLN A 69 12.95 -40.36 12.38
N ARG A 70 12.66 -39.80 13.56
CA ARG A 70 13.40 -38.64 14.11
C ARG A 70 14.09 -37.74 13.08
N SER A 71 13.45 -36.63 12.73
CA SER A 71 14.05 -35.31 12.39
C SER A 71 12.92 -34.38 11.93
N SER A 72 12.36 -33.47 12.72
CA SER A 72 12.92 -32.12 12.92
C SER A 72 11.92 -31.31 13.77
N SER A 73 11.81 -31.58 15.07
CA SER A 73 10.79 -30.92 15.92
C SER A 73 11.36 -29.81 16.82
N THR A 74 12.65 -29.47 16.71
CA THR A 74 13.30 -28.46 17.59
C THR A 74 13.54 -27.10 16.95
N SER A 75 13.02 -26.82 15.75
CA SER A 75 13.17 -25.52 15.07
C SER A 75 11.86 -24.73 14.90
N SER A 76 10.70 -25.29 15.27
CA SER A 76 9.39 -24.68 14.97
C SER A 76 8.89 -23.68 16.02
N SER A 77 9.35 -23.74 17.28
CA SER A 77 8.93 -22.77 18.31
C SER A 77 9.75 -21.48 18.26
N SER A 78 11.06 -21.58 18.00
CA SER A 78 11.98 -20.43 17.95
C SER A 78 11.70 -19.51 16.77
N GLY A 79 11.40 -20.05 15.58
CA GLY A 79 11.03 -19.23 14.42
C GLY A 79 9.70 -18.50 14.60
N PHE A 80 8.76 -19.06 15.35
CA PHE A 80 7.45 -18.45 15.58
C PHE A 80 7.53 -17.23 16.51
N SER A 81 8.30 -17.31 17.60
CA SER A 81 8.53 -16.16 18.49
C SER A 81 9.27 -15.03 17.76
N THR A 82 10.31 -15.34 16.99
CA THR A 82 11.02 -14.36 16.16
C THR A 82 10.09 -13.66 15.17
N LEU A 83 9.21 -14.41 14.48
CA LEU A 83 8.23 -13.84 13.55
C LEU A 83 7.20 -12.94 14.26
N ILE A 84 6.80 -13.26 15.49
CA ILE A 84 5.91 -12.41 16.29
C ILE A 84 6.58 -11.08 16.59
N ASP A 85 7.81 -11.12 17.09
CA ASP A 85 8.52 -9.90 17.50
C ASP A 85 8.89 -9.04 16.29
N GLU A 86 9.26 -9.67 15.18
CA GLU A 86 9.46 -9.03 13.90
C GLU A 86 8.17 -8.36 13.39
N ASN A 87 7.01 -9.00 13.55
CA ASN A 87 5.73 -8.40 13.17
C ASN A 87 5.40 -7.17 14.03
N LYS A 88 5.69 -7.24 15.33
CA LYS A 88 5.51 -6.08 16.24
C LYS A 88 6.43 -4.93 15.83
N ARG A 89 7.70 -5.22 15.51
CA ARG A 89 8.66 -4.23 15.01
C ARG A 89 8.19 -3.58 13.71
N LEU A 90 7.79 -4.38 12.73
CA LEU A 90 7.25 -3.90 11.45
C LEU A 90 5.98 -3.06 11.63
N LYS A 91 5.10 -3.39 12.59
CA LYS A 91 3.94 -2.55 12.91
C LYS A 91 4.35 -1.18 13.44
N LYS A 92 5.38 -1.12 14.30
CA LYS A 92 5.93 0.13 14.81
C LYS A 92 6.52 0.97 13.68
N GLU A 93 7.35 0.37 12.83
CA GLU A 93 7.97 1.04 11.68
C GLU A 93 6.94 1.53 10.67
N ASN A 94 5.93 0.71 10.35
CA ASN A 94 4.81 1.16 9.52
C ASN A 94 4.05 2.34 10.16
N GLY A 95 3.92 2.37 11.48
CA GLY A 95 3.36 3.51 12.20
C GLY A 95 4.19 4.79 11.99
N VAL A 96 5.52 4.68 12.18
CA VAL A 96 6.47 5.78 11.95
C VAL A 96 6.41 6.27 10.51
N LEU A 97 6.51 5.35 9.54
CA LEU A 97 6.44 5.67 8.11
C LEU A 97 5.13 6.37 7.74
N ASN A 98 3.99 5.92 8.28
CA ASN A 98 2.71 6.60 8.05
C ASN A 98 2.69 8.02 8.64
N SER A 99 3.30 8.23 9.81
CA SER A 99 3.42 9.56 10.41
C SER A 99 4.33 10.49 9.59
N GLU A 100 5.43 9.98 9.05
CA GLU A 100 6.32 10.72 8.16
C GLU A 100 5.65 11.07 6.84
N LEU A 101 4.92 10.11 6.26
CA LEU A 101 4.15 10.31 5.04
C LEU A 101 3.07 11.38 5.23
N LEU A 102 2.38 11.37 6.38
CA LEU A 102 1.41 12.40 6.72
C LEU A 102 2.07 13.78 6.89
N SER A 103 3.23 13.83 7.56
CA SER A 103 4.03 15.05 7.72
C SER A 103 4.47 15.62 6.37
N MET A 104 4.94 14.77 5.44
CA MET A 104 5.33 15.19 4.11
C MET A 104 4.14 15.73 3.31
N LYS A 105 3.00 15.04 3.35
CA LYS A 105 1.76 15.53 2.71
C LYS A 105 1.35 16.90 3.23
N LYS A 106 1.46 17.11 4.55
CA LYS A 106 1.18 18.41 5.17
C LYS A 106 2.11 19.50 4.63
N LYS A 107 3.42 19.25 4.60
CA LYS A 107 4.41 20.20 4.06
C LYS A 107 4.18 20.52 2.58
N CYS A 108 3.89 19.51 1.76
CA CYS A 108 3.54 19.72 0.36
C CYS A 108 2.31 20.62 0.22
N LYS A 109 1.27 20.40 1.04
CA LYS A 109 0.08 21.26 1.06
C LYS A 109 0.42 22.70 1.47
N GLU A 110 1.22 22.90 2.51
CA GLU A 110 1.67 24.23 2.94
C GLU A 110 2.43 24.98 1.82
N LEU A 111 3.28 24.27 1.06
CA LEU A 111 3.98 24.85 -0.09
C LEU A 111 3.02 25.21 -1.22
N LEU A 112 2.04 24.35 -1.53
CA LEU A 112 1.03 24.64 -2.55
C LEU A 112 0.17 25.84 -2.17
N ASP A 113 -0.27 25.94 -0.91
CA ASP A 113 -1.01 27.09 -0.40
C ASP A 113 -0.20 28.38 -0.50
N LEU A 114 1.12 28.31 -0.24
CA LEU A 114 2.01 29.46 -0.39
C LEU A 114 2.09 29.91 -1.87
N VAL A 115 2.32 28.96 -2.78
CA VAL A 115 2.35 29.24 -4.23
C VAL A 115 1.02 29.84 -4.71
N ALA A 116 -0.11 29.33 -4.23
CA ALA A 116 -1.43 29.88 -4.53
C ALA A 116 -1.58 31.33 -4.05
N LYS A 117 -1.13 31.66 -2.82
CA LYS A 117 -1.16 33.03 -2.30
C LYS A 117 -0.38 34.00 -3.19
N TYR A 118 0.83 33.63 -3.62
CA TYR A 118 1.63 34.47 -4.50
C TYR A 118 1.04 34.61 -5.91
N ALA A 119 0.39 33.57 -6.44
CA ALA A 119 -0.30 33.63 -7.72
C ALA A 119 -1.49 34.60 -7.70
N HIS A 120 -2.20 34.67 -6.57
CA HIS A 120 -3.41 35.47 -6.37
C HIS A 120 -3.18 36.86 -5.72
N SER A 121 -1.95 37.24 -5.40
CA SER A 121 -1.61 38.54 -4.80
C SER A 121 -1.76 39.76 -5.75
N GLU A 122 -2.69 39.72 -6.69
CA GLU A 122 -3.15 40.89 -7.42
C GLU A 122 -4.55 41.25 -6.97
N LYS A 123 -4.62 42.20 -6.04
CA LYS A 123 -5.69 43.18 -6.07
C LYS A 123 -5.04 44.56 -6.10
N GLU A 124 -5.30 45.23 -7.23
CA GLU A 124 -5.34 46.68 -7.37
C GLU A 124 -4.03 47.43 -7.10
N GLU A 125 -3.08 47.35 -8.03
CA GLU A 125 -2.34 48.57 -8.36
C GLU A 125 -3.24 49.38 -9.30
N GLU A 126 -4.13 50.17 -8.70
CA GLU A 126 -4.54 51.41 -9.35
C GLU A 126 -3.23 52.16 -9.64
N ASP A 127 -2.96 52.43 -10.91
CA ASP A 127 -1.67 52.90 -11.42
C ASP A 127 -1.43 54.35 -10.96
N GLU A 128 -1.11 54.50 -9.66
CA GLU A 128 -0.73 55.70 -8.90
C GLU A 128 0.68 56.18 -9.27
N ARG A 129 1.21 55.77 -10.43
CA ARG A 129 2.51 56.26 -10.88
C ARG A 129 2.47 57.77 -11.06
N PRO A 130 3.45 58.50 -10.49
CA PRO A 130 3.52 59.94 -10.65
C PRO A 130 3.59 60.27 -12.14
N LYS A 131 2.69 61.15 -12.57
CA LYS A 131 2.65 61.69 -13.92
C LYS A 131 3.36 63.04 -13.93
N LEU A 132 4.24 63.25 -14.89
CA LEU A 132 4.83 64.56 -15.17
C LEU A 132 4.27 65.04 -16.50
N PHE A 133 3.58 66.18 -16.51
CA PHE A 133 2.85 66.68 -17.69
C PHE A 133 1.86 65.67 -18.31
N GLY A 134 1.19 64.86 -17.47
CA GLY A 134 0.27 63.82 -17.94
C GLY A 134 0.95 62.57 -18.50
N VAL A 135 2.28 62.57 -18.63
CA VAL A 135 3.07 61.42 -19.07
C VAL A 135 3.48 60.57 -17.87
N ARG A 136 3.25 59.25 -17.95
CA ARG A 136 3.65 58.28 -16.92
C ARG A 136 5.17 58.15 -16.94
N LEU A 137 5.83 58.36 -15.80
CA LEU A 137 7.27 58.10 -15.68
C LEU A 137 7.53 56.59 -15.80
N GLU A 138 8.34 56.20 -16.78
CA GLU A 138 8.84 54.83 -16.90
C GLU A 138 10.02 54.62 -15.96
N VAL A 139 9.90 53.67 -15.04
CA VAL A 139 11.03 53.24 -14.20
C VAL A 139 11.84 52.20 -14.99
N PRO A 140 13.16 52.40 -15.18
CA PRO A 140 14.01 51.42 -15.84
C PRO A 140 13.88 50.04 -15.17
N GLY A 141 13.62 48.99 -15.96
CA GLY A 141 13.47 47.61 -15.47
C GLY A 141 12.04 47.20 -15.06
N GLU A 142 11.08 48.12 -15.01
CA GLU A 142 9.69 47.77 -14.67
C GLU A 142 9.07 46.76 -15.64
N ARG A 143 9.28 46.94 -16.95
CA ARG A 143 8.78 46.00 -17.97
C ARG A 143 9.42 44.61 -17.84
N GLU A 144 10.62 44.53 -17.30
CA GLU A 144 11.30 43.25 -17.01
C GLU A 144 10.73 42.60 -15.74
N MET A 145 10.50 43.39 -14.67
CA MET A 145 9.87 42.89 -13.44
C MET A 145 8.43 42.39 -13.69
N LYS A 146 7.65 43.10 -14.50
CA LYS A 146 6.30 42.68 -14.91
C LYS A 146 6.33 41.36 -15.69
N ARG A 147 7.31 41.18 -16.59
CA ARG A 147 7.52 39.90 -17.31
C ARG A 147 7.89 38.76 -16.37
N LYS A 148 8.89 38.95 -15.49
CA LYS A 148 9.28 37.95 -14.48
C LYS A 148 8.11 37.56 -13.56
N ARG A 149 7.27 38.53 -13.18
CA ARG A 149 6.07 38.26 -12.37
C ARG A 149 5.04 37.41 -13.12
N ALA A 150 4.82 37.69 -14.40
CA ALA A 150 3.93 36.89 -15.25
C ALA A 150 4.44 35.45 -15.43
N GLU A 151 5.75 35.27 -15.64
CA GLU A 151 6.40 33.96 -15.73
C GLU A 151 6.26 33.15 -14.44
N ILE A 152 6.43 33.80 -13.27
CA ILE A 152 6.22 33.16 -11.96
C ILE A 152 4.76 32.73 -11.78
N ARG A 153 3.81 33.56 -12.22
CA ARG A 153 2.37 33.23 -12.16
C ARG A 153 2.03 32.04 -13.05
N GLU A 154 2.53 32.02 -14.28
CA GLU A 154 2.32 30.90 -15.20
C GLU A 154 2.89 29.60 -14.61
N SER A 155 4.12 29.66 -14.09
CA SER A 155 4.77 28.54 -13.41
C SER A 155 3.95 28.04 -12.20
N ALA A 156 3.44 28.96 -11.37
CA ALA A 156 2.58 28.65 -10.24
C ALA A 156 1.27 27.98 -10.66
N SER A 157 0.64 28.47 -11.73
CA SER A 157 -0.60 27.89 -12.28
C SER A 157 -0.39 26.45 -12.76
N ILE A 158 0.72 26.19 -13.45
CA ILE A 158 1.07 24.84 -13.91
C ILE A 158 1.25 23.89 -12.71
N LEU A 159 2.01 24.29 -11.69
CA LEU A 159 2.26 23.47 -10.49
C LEU A 159 0.97 23.13 -9.73
N LEU A 160 0.05 24.09 -9.60
CA LEU A 160 -1.24 23.88 -8.94
C LEU A 160 -2.15 22.95 -9.75
N SER A 161 -2.15 23.05 -11.08
CA SER A 161 -2.97 22.20 -11.96
C SER A 161 -2.55 20.72 -11.95
N GLN A 162 -1.26 20.44 -11.73
CA GLN A 162 -0.72 19.08 -11.70
C GLN A 162 -0.99 18.36 -10.37
N SER A 163 -1.28 19.09 -9.30
CA SER A 163 -1.50 18.51 -7.96
C SER A 163 -2.88 17.88 -7.74
N CYS A 164 -3.81 18.01 -8.71
CA CYS A 164 -5.17 17.45 -8.64
C CYS A 164 -5.35 16.07 -9.31
N LYS A 165 -4.28 15.29 -9.53
CA LYS A 165 -4.33 13.96 -10.17
C LYS A 165 -3.88 12.85 -9.23
#